data_AF-A0A0G4JY98-F1
#
_entry.id   AF-A0A0G4JY98-F1
#
_cell.length_a   1.000
_cell.length_b   1.000
_cell.length_c   1.000
_cell.angle_alpha   90.00
_cell.angle_beta   90.00
_cell.angle_gamma   90.00
#
_symmetry.space_group_name_H-M   'P 1'
#
loop_
_entity.id
_entity.type
_entity.pdbx_description
1 polymer ?
#
loop_
_entity_poly.entity_id
_entity_poly.type
_entity_poly.pdbx_seq_one_letter_code
_entity_poly.pdbx_strand_id
1 'polypeptide(L)'
;MSKVKSRGYNPVHMALQPDAAGRVYRQRVAVDGGGPCEWTLSSISLGIEYARTDHLVKDAEIGTAVGLDVAFDDEASSSEYYKPVKNELVYTSVYYPYIRESYLGGFKRSLSLYGEKSFMPYRMTIDKDKSGKIVFLPTVDEKKIVKLEGAKSMSDSEHGGVIYPDGSMDKDKHRPDYNKLKNMK
;
A
#
# COMPACT_ATOMS: atom_id res chain seq x y z
N MET A 1 19.95 -18.75 30.43
CA MET A 1 20.11 -17.42 29.81
C MET A 1 19.00 -17.23 28.79
N SER A 2 18.12 -16.24 28.98
CA SER A 2 17.07 -15.93 28.01
C SER A 2 17.72 -15.35 26.75
N LYS A 3 17.48 -15.95 25.57
CA LYS A 3 17.89 -15.35 24.30
C LYS A 3 17.10 -14.04 24.15
N VAL A 4 17.80 -12.91 24.10
CA VAL A 4 17.15 -11.61 23.82
C VAL A 4 16.59 -11.68 22.40
N LYS A 5 15.25 -11.65 22.26
CA LYS A 5 14.61 -11.48 20.96
C LYS A 5 14.85 -10.04 20.49
N SER A 6 15.57 -9.87 19.38
CA SER A 6 15.74 -8.59 18.70
C SER A 6 14.82 -8.51 17.49
N ARG A 7 13.99 -7.46 17.43
CA ARG A 7 13.07 -7.24 16.31
C ARG A 7 13.79 -6.61 15.13
N GLY A 8 13.38 -7.00 13.91
CA GLY A 8 13.56 -6.17 12.72
C GLY A 8 15.00 -5.99 12.23
N TYR A 9 15.92 -6.89 12.57
CA TYR A 9 17.33 -6.67 12.23
C TYR A 9 17.70 -6.93 10.76
N ASN A 10 16.81 -7.45 9.90
CA ASN A 10 17.09 -7.74 8.49
C ASN A 10 15.79 -7.83 7.65
N PRO A 11 15.22 -6.71 7.15
CA PRO A 11 14.17 -6.80 6.14
C PRO A 11 14.74 -7.49 4.89
N VAL A 12 14.05 -8.52 4.40
CA VAL A 12 14.44 -9.24 3.19
C VAL A 12 13.45 -8.91 2.08
N HIS A 13 13.95 -8.30 1.01
CA HIS A 13 13.16 -8.12 -0.21
C HIS A 13 13.19 -9.41 -1.02
N MET A 14 12.02 -10.00 -1.24
CA MET A 14 11.87 -11.20 -2.07
C MET A 14 11.06 -10.86 -3.32
N ALA A 15 11.65 -11.08 -4.49
CA ALA A 15 10.92 -10.93 -5.75
C ALA A 15 9.84 -12.01 -5.88
N LEU A 16 8.62 -11.60 -6.22
CA LEU A 16 7.58 -12.55 -6.58
C LEU A 16 7.89 -13.17 -7.95
N GLN A 17 7.67 -14.48 -8.09
CA GLN A 17 7.90 -15.21 -9.33
C GLN A 17 6.59 -15.26 -10.15
N PRO A 18 6.60 -14.81 -11.42
CA PRO A 18 5.42 -14.92 -12.27
C PRO A 18 5.13 -16.38 -12.62
N ASP A 19 3.87 -16.69 -12.83
CA ASP A 19 3.47 -17.94 -13.48
C ASP A 19 3.78 -17.92 -14.98
N ALA A 20 3.59 -19.06 -15.65
CA ALA A 20 3.88 -19.20 -17.08
C ALA A 20 3.10 -18.20 -17.96
N ALA A 21 1.96 -17.70 -17.48
CA ALA A 21 1.15 -16.71 -18.17
C ALA A 21 1.52 -15.25 -17.81
N GLY A 22 2.40 -15.03 -16.84
CA GLY A 22 2.75 -13.68 -16.35
C GLY A 22 1.61 -12.95 -15.65
N ARG A 23 0.57 -13.68 -15.19
CA ARG A 23 -0.65 -13.07 -14.62
C ARG A 23 -0.72 -13.19 -13.10
N VAL A 24 -0.10 -14.24 -12.54
CA VAL A 24 -0.08 -14.48 -11.10
C VAL A 24 1.35 -14.52 -10.62
N TYR A 25 1.65 -13.68 -9.64
CA TYR A 25 2.95 -13.60 -9.00
C TYR A 25 2.91 -14.32 -7.66
N ARG A 26 3.87 -15.21 -7.38
CA ARG A 26 3.88 -16.08 -6.19
C ARG A 26 5.25 -16.06 -5.50
N GLN A 27 5.23 -16.19 -4.18
CA GLN A 27 6.42 -16.42 -3.36
C GLN A 27 6.06 -17.32 -2.18
N ARG A 28 7.03 -18.14 -1.74
CA ARG A 28 6.93 -18.94 -0.51
C ARG A 28 7.92 -18.40 0.49
N VAL A 29 7.45 -18.16 1.71
CA VAL A 29 8.27 -17.67 2.82
C VAL A 29 8.17 -18.67 3.95
N ALA A 30 9.31 -19.07 4.52
CA ALA A 30 9.32 -19.91 5.70
C ALA A 30 8.82 -19.11 6.91
N VAL A 31 7.93 -19.69 7.72
CA VAL A 31 7.48 -19.10 8.98
C VAL A 31 8.56 -19.28 10.05
N ASP A 32 9.10 -20.50 10.14
CA ASP A 32 10.25 -20.85 10.96
C ASP A 32 11.46 -21.06 10.03
N GLY A 33 12.32 -20.06 9.94
CA GLY A 33 13.41 -20.06 8.99
C GLY A 33 14.68 -20.78 9.44
N GLY A 34 14.82 -21.03 10.75
CA GLY A 34 15.97 -21.73 11.31
C GLY A 34 17.30 -21.00 11.13
N GLY A 35 18.39 -21.75 10.95
CA GLY A 35 19.76 -21.21 10.83
C GLY A 35 20.37 -20.78 12.17
N PRO A 36 21.57 -20.18 12.16
CA PRO A 36 22.28 -19.80 13.40
C PRO A 36 21.51 -18.85 14.31
N CYS A 37 20.59 -18.07 13.72
CA CYS A 37 19.76 -17.10 14.42
C CYS A 37 18.34 -17.60 14.73
N GLU A 38 17.97 -18.80 14.26
CA GLU A 38 16.64 -19.42 14.47
C GLU A 38 15.50 -18.41 14.23
N TRP A 39 15.56 -17.69 13.11
CA TRP A 39 14.64 -16.58 12.87
C TRP A 39 13.22 -17.07 12.60
N THR A 40 12.24 -16.29 13.04
CA THR A 40 10.81 -16.49 12.77
C THR A 40 10.26 -15.31 11.98
N LEU A 41 9.30 -15.56 11.11
CA LEU A 41 8.64 -14.52 10.32
C LEU A 41 7.84 -13.59 11.23
N SER A 42 8.15 -12.30 11.17
CA SER A 42 7.47 -11.26 11.96
C SER A 42 6.32 -10.62 11.18
N SER A 43 6.60 -10.15 9.95
CA SER A 43 5.59 -9.56 9.07
C SER A 43 5.94 -9.68 7.59
N ILE A 44 4.93 -9.55 6.74
CA ILE A 44 5.04 -9.42 5.29
C ILE A 44 4.33 -8.15 4.86
N SER A 45 5.02 -7.26 4.15
CA SER A 45 4.41 -6.20 3.36
C SER A 45 4.33 -6.64 1.89
N LEU A 46 3.13 -6.69 1.34
CA LEU A 46 2.85 -7.06 -0.05
C LEU A 46 2.02 -5.97 -0.70
N GLY A 47 2.48 -5.41 -1.82
CA GLY A 47 1.79 -4.30 -2.46
C GLY A 47 2.12 -4.12 -3.93
N ILE A 48 1.51 -3.10 -4.50
CA ILE A 48 1.74 -2.63 -5.86
C ILE A 48 2.02 -1.13 -5.86
N GLU A 49 2.80 -0.70 -6.85
CA GLU A 49 3.05 0.69 -7.20
C GLU A 49 3.18 0.82 -8.71
N TYR A 50 3.17 2.05 -9.23
CA TYR A 50 3.42 2.28 -10.65
C TYR A 50 4.89 1.99 -10.96
N ALA A 51 5.14 1.20 -12.02
CA ALA A 51 6.50 1.03 -12.54
C ALA A 51 6.94 2.24 -13.39
N ARG A 52 5.97 2.96 -13.97
CA ARG A 52 6.14 4.20 -14.75
C ARG A 52 4.88 5.05 -14.66
N THR A 53 5.02 6.35 -14.90
CA THR A 53 3.96 7.35 -14.72
C THR A 53 3.52 8.00 -16.03
N ASP A 54 4.33 7.90 -17.08
CA ASP A 54 4.25 8.63 -18.35
C ASP A 54 2.98 8.34 -19.17
N HIS A 55 2.34 7.19 -18.94
CA HIS A 55 1.07 6.83 -19.57
C HIS A 55 -0.12 7.63 -19.02
N LEU A 56 -0.03 8.13 -17.78
CA LEU A 56 -1.07 8.94 -17.14
C LEU A 56 -0.67 10.40 -17.02
N VAL A 57 0.58 10.66 -16.64
CA VAL A 57 1.08 12.01 -16.42
C VAL A 57 2.58 12.12 -16.65
N LYS A 58 2.97 13.11 -17.46
CA LYS A 58 4.38 13.39 -17.75
C LYS A 58 5.09 14.03 -16.55
N ASP A 59 6.38 13.74 -16.46
CA ASP A 59 7.31 14.34 -15.51
C ASP A 59 6.87 14.19 -14.05
N ALA A 60 6.27 13.04 -13.72
CA ALA A 60 5.86 12.69 -12.38
C ALA A 60 6.75 11.60 -11.79
N GLU A 61 7.19 11.80 -10.55
CA GLU A 61 7.85 10.77 -9.77
C GLU A 61 6.88 9.64 -9.41
N ILE A 62 7.38 8.41 -9.31
CA ILE A 62 6.62 7.29 -8.75
C ILE A 62 6.41 7.58 -7.27
N GLY A 63 5.14 7.64 -6.87
CA GLY A 63 4.74 7.89 -5.49
C GLY A 63 4.66 6.61 -4.66
N THR A 64 3.89 6.67 -3.57
CA THR A 64 3.79 5.58 -2.58
C THR A 64 3.07 4.33 -3.12
N ALA A 65 3.58 3.17 -2.75
CA ALA A 65 2.91 1.88 -2.91
C ALA A 65 1.64 1.76 -2.04
N VAL A 66 0.82 0.77 -2.40
CA VAL A 66 -0.38 0.35 -1.65
C VAL A 66 -0.45 -1.17 -1.54
N GLY A 67 -1.05 -1.70 -0.48
CA GLY A 67 -1.18 -3.14 -0.31
C GLY A 67 -1.63 -3.60 1.07
N LEU A 68 -0.93 -4.62 1.57
CA LEU A 68 -1.21 -5.37 2.79
C LEU A 68 0.02 -5.38 3.69
N ASP A 69 -0.18 -5.15 4.98
CA ASP A 69 0.80 -5.45 6.02
C ASP A 69 0.25 -6.60 6.86
N VAL A 70 0.88 -7.76 6.79
CA VAL A 70 0.43 -8.98 7.46
C VAL A 70 1.43 -9.37 8.55
N ALA A 71 0.99 -9.28 9.80
CA ALA A 71 1.78 -9.64 10.99
C ALA A 71 1.55 -11.10 11.40
N PHE A 72 2.62 -11.77 11.84
CA PHE A 72 2.65 -13.17 12.29
C PHE A 72 3.11 -13.34 13.76
N ASP A 73 3.79 -12.35 14.34
CA ASP A 73 4.11 -12.26 15.78
C ASP A 73 3.47 -11.04 16.49
N ASP A 74 3.28 -11.10 17.82
CA ASP A 74 2.56 -10.04 18.55
C ASP A 74 3.38 -8.74 18.57
N GLU A 75 4.67 -8.84 18.34
CA GLU A 75 5.59 -7.74 18.19
C GLU A 75 5.28 -6.91 16.92
N ALA A 76 4.91 -7.55 15.81
CA ALA A 76 4.55 -6.89 14.55
C ALA A 76 3.22 -6.14 14.58
N SER A 77 2.28 -6.57 15.42
CA SER A 77 0.93 -6.01 15.48
C SER A 77 0.63 -5.43 16.86
N SER A 78 0.33 -4.14 16.95
CA SER A 78 -0.54 -3.68 18.03
C SER A 78 -1.93 -4.24 17.77
N SER A 79 -2.43 -5.06 18.70
CA SER A 79 -3.66 -5.85 18.53
C SER A 79 -4.89 -5.02 18.17
N GLU A 80 -4.93 -3.74 18.54
CA GLU A 80 -6.06 -2.82 18.30
C GLU A 80 -6.24 -2.40 16.83
N TYR A 81 -5.20 -2.48 15.99
CA TYR A 81 -5.25 -1.97 14.61
C TYR A 81 -5.25 -3.05 13.53
N TYR A 82 -4.93 -4.30 13.89
CA TYR A 82 -4.75 -5.40 12.94
C TYR A 82 -5.97 -6.32 12.92
N LYS A 83 -6.56 -6.52 11.74
CA LYS A 83 -7.72 -7.41 11.60
C LYS A 83 -7.27 -8.88 11.68
N PRO A 84 -7.83 -9.70 12.58
CA PRO A 84 -7.42 -11.11 12.70
C PRO A 84 -7.89 -11.94 11.49
N VAL A 85 -7.02 -12.81 11.00
CA VAL A 85 -7.28 -13.79 9.94
C VAL A 85 -6.57 -15.10 10.27
N LYS A 86 -7.14 -16.21 9.82
CA LYS A 86 -6.65 -17.55 10.16
C LYS A 86 -6.40 -18.37 8.91
N ASN A 87 -5.16 -18.84 8.74
CA ASN A 87 -4.64 -19.63 7.61
C ASN A 87 -4.71 -18.98 6.22
N GLU A 88 -5.80 -18.29 5.88
CA GLU A 88 -6.00 -17.67 4.57
C GLU A 88 -6.50 -16.23 4.70
N LEU A 89 -5.87 -15.34 3.94
CA LEU A 89 -6.29 -13.96 3.71
C LEU A 89 -6.52 -13.78 2.22
N VAL A 90 -7.76 -13.50 1.83
CA VAL A 90 -8.10 -13.04 0.47
C VAL A 90 -8.53 -11.58 0.57
N TYR A 91 -7.79 -10.69 -0.09
CA TYR A 91 -8.09 -9.27 -0.08
C TYR A 91 -8.26 -8.75 -1.52
N THR A 92 -9.43 -8.20 -1.79
CA THR A 92 -9.76 -7.52 -3.05
C THR A 92 -9.94 -6.04 -2.76
N SER A 93 -9.34 -5.18 -3.57
CA SER A 93 -9.47 -3.73 -3.42
C SER A 93 -9.37 -3.03 -4.76
N VAL A 94 -9.99 -1.86 -4.83
CA VAL A 94 -9.90 -0.96 -5.99
C VAL A 94 -9.03 0.22 -5.57
N TYR A 95 -8.02 0.51 -6.38
CA TYR A 95 -7.12 1.63 -6.23
C TYR A 95 -7.29 2.62 -7.37
N TYR A 96 -7.12 3.89 -7.08
CA TYR A 96 -7.27 5.00 -8.01
C TYR A 96 -5.93 5.70 -8.25
N PRO A 97 -5.63 6.17 -9.46
CA PRO A 97 -4.47 7.04 -9.70
C PRO A 97 -4.61 8.33 -8.89
N TYR A 98 -3.56 8.66 -8.15
CA TYR A 98 -3.50 9.86 -7.33
C TYR A 98 -2.30 10.72 -7.71
N ILE A 99 -2.58 11.85 -8.32
CA ILE A 99 -1.59 12.84 -8.69
C ILE A 99 -1.45 13.83 -7.54
N ARG A 100 -0.22 14.06 -7.08
CA ARG A 100 0.08 15.11 -6.11
C ARG A 100 0.99 16.14 -6.73
N GLU A 101 0.60 17.40 -6.66
CA GLU A 101 1.42 18.53 -7.09
C GLU A 101 1.77 19.43 -5.91
N SER A 102 3.00 19.93 -5.90
CA SER A 102 3.47 20.91 -4.93
C SER A 102 4.21 22.01 -5.68
N TYR A 103 3.96 23.25 -5.29
CA TYR A 103 4.48 24.44 -5.98
C TYR A 103 5.47 25.23 -5.11
N LEU A 104 5.26 25.24 -3.79
CA LEU A 104 6.17 25.87 -2.85
C LEU A 104 7.52 25.15 -2.81
N GLY A 105 8.60 25.89 -3.02
CA GLY A 105 9.95 25.33 -3.08
C GLY A 105 10.29 24.65 -4.42
N GLY A 106 9.49 24.91 -5.46
CA GLY A 106 9.67 24.37 -6.81
C GLY A 106 8.56 23.37 -7.18
N PHE A 107 8.23 23.32 -8.48
CA PHE A 107 7.22 22.41 -8.97
C PHE A 107 7.67 20.95 -8.81
N LYS A 108 6.87 20.17 -8.08
CA LYS A 108 7.03 18.72 -7.95
C LYS A 108 5.71 18.05 -8.24
N ARG A 109 5.79 16.92 -8.94
CA ARG A 109 4.64 16.09 -9.26
C ARG A 109 4.96 14.64 -8.97
N SER A 110 4.03 13.92 -8.36
CA SER A 110 4.10 12.48 -8.21
C SER A 110 2.78 11.80 -8.58
N LEU A 111 2.88 10.54 -8.96
CA LEU A 111 1.75 9.65 -9.22
C LEU A 111 1.84 8.44 -8.30
N SER A 112 0.86 8.27 -7.43
CA SER A 112 0.72 7.09 -6.58
C SER A 112 -0.61 6.38 -6.82
N LEU A 113 -0.76 5.22 -6.17
CA LEU A 113 -2.05 4.56 -6.03
C LEU A 113 -2.73 5.02 -4.73
N TYR A 114 -4.04 5.19 -4.77
CA TYR A 114 -4.84 5.61 -3.62
C TYR A 114 -5.99 4.64 -3.38
N GLY A 115 -6.10 4.16 -2.14
CA GLY A 115 -7.17 3.27 -1.68
C GLY A 115 -7.67 3.71 -0.30
N GLU A 116 -8.51 2.87 0.32
CA GLU A 116 -9.07 3.14 1.65
C GLU A 116 -7.99 3.39 2.71
N LYS A 117 -6.92 2.60 2.66
CA LYS A 117 -5.64 2.82 3.35
C LYS A 117 -4.51 2.49 2.39
N SER A 118 -3.33 3.06 2.63
CA SER A 118 -2.12 2.70 1.87
C SER A 118 -1.80 1.22 2.06
N PHE A 119 -1.66 0.76 3.30
CA PHE A 119 -1.49 -0.65 3.62
C PHE A 119 -2.55 -1.10 4.63
N MET A 120 -3.23 -2.20 4.32
CA MET A 120 -4.23 -2.78 5.19
C MET A 120 -3.58 -3.73 6.20
N PRO A 121 -3.72 -3.45 7.51
CA PRO A 121 -3.10 -4.26 8.55
C PRO A 121 -3.93 -5.52 8.89
N TYR A 122 -3.29 -6.69 8.85
CA TYR A 122 -3.88 -7.99 9.16
C TYR A 122 -3.00 -8.82 10.09
N ARG A 123 -3.62 -9.48 11.06
CA ARG A 123 -2.96 -10.40 11.99
C ARG A 123 -3.23 -11.83 11.55
N MET A 124 -2.23 -12.53 11.00
CA MET A 124 -2.40 -13.91 10.56
C MET A 124 -1.96 -14.91 11.63
N THR A 125 -2.87 -15.81 11.99
CA THR A 125 -2.56 -17.03 12.76
C THR A 125 -2.59 -18.24 11.83
N ILE A 126 -1.57 -19.08 11.90
CA ILE A 126 -1.46 -20.31 11.13
C ILE A 126 -1.62 -21.50 12.09
N ASP A 127 -2.53 -22.42 11.78
CA ASP A 127 -2.67 -23.67 12.54
C ASP A 127 -1.39 -24.51 12.43
N LYS A 128 -1.09 -25.26 13.49
CA LYS A 128 -0.05 -26.29 13.45
C LYS A 128 -0.28 -27.23 12.26
N ASP A 129 0.80 -27.55 11.55
CA ASP A 129 0.82 -28.43 10.36
C ASP A 129 0.06 -27.89 9.13
N LYS A 130 -0.28 -26.59 9.10
CA LYS A 130 -0.83 -25.90 7.93
C LYS A 130 0.13 -24.84 7.38
N SER A 131 -0.15 -24.38 6.17
CA SER A 131 0.50 -23.20 5.58
C SER A 131 -0.43 -21.99 5.59
N GLY A 132 0.15 -20.81 5.81
CA GLY A 132 -0.53 -19.54 5.60
C GLY A 132 -0.60 -19.19 4.11
N LYS A 133 -1.69 -18.54 3.68
CA LYS A 133 -1.88 -18.10 2.30
C LYS A 133 -2.43 -16.67 2.27
N ILE A 134 -1.74 -15.79 1.55
CA ILE A 134 -2.17 -14.42 1.28
C ILE A 134 -2.46 -14.31 -0.22
N VAL A 135 -3.67 -13.90 -0.57
CA VAL A 135 -4.11 -13.65 -1.94
C VAL A 135 -4.51 -12.19 -2.04
N PHE A 136 -3.70 -11.41 -2.76
CA PHE A 136 -3.97 -10.00 -3.03
C PHE A 136 -4.47 -9.83 -4.46
N LEU A 137 -5.70 -9.32 -4.62
CA LEU A 137 -6.39 -9.12 -5.88
C LEU A 137 -6.67 -7.61 -6.09
N PRO A 138 -5.64 -6.80 -6.40
CA PRO A 138 -5.85 -5.38 -6.66
C PRO A 138 -6.47 -5.14 -8.03
N THR A 139 -7.38 -4.18 -8.12
CA THR A 139 -7.85 -3.58 -9.37
C THR A 139 -7.43 -2.12 -9.39
N VAL A 140 -6.84 -1.64 -10.48
CA VAL A 140 -6.56 -0.22 -10.66
C VAL A 140 -7.60 0.36 -11.62
N ASP A 141 -8.38 1.33 -11.14
CA ASP A 141 -9.37 2.05 -11.96
C ASP A 141 -8.76 3.36 -12.46
N GLU A 142 -8.02 3.28 -13.57
CA GLU A 142 -7.35 4.44 -14.16
C GLU A 142 -8.30 5.49 -14.74
N LYS A 143 -9.61 5.20 -14.83
CA LYS A 143 -10.62 6.17 -15.30
C LYS A 143 -10.92 7.24 -14.25
N LYS A 144 -10.63 6.96 -12.98
CA LYS A 144 -10.93 7.84 -11.84
C LYS A 144 -9.67 8.44 -11.26
N ILE A 145 -9.04 9.32 -12.03
CA ILE A 145 -7.84 10.05 -11.60
C ILE A 145 -8.25 11.14 -10.61
N VAL A 146 -7.63 11.14 -9.44
CA VAL A 146 -7.79 12.20 -8.44
C VAL A 146 -6.49 12.99 -8.31
N LYS A 147 -6.60 14.29 -8.12
CA LYS A 147 -5.45 15.19 -8.02
C LYS A 147 -5.51 15.99 -6.73
N LEU A 148 -4.41 16.02 -5.97
CA LEU A 148 -4.19 17.02 -4.92
C LEU A 148 -3.31 18.12 -5.49
N GLU A 149 -3.88 19.29 -5.67
CA GLU A 149 -3.15 20.50 -6.01
C GLU A 149 -2.68 21.16 -4.71
N GLY A 150 -1.37 21.34 -4.53
CA GLY A 150 -0.81 22.09 -3.40
C GLY A 150 -1.02 23.60 -3.55
N ALA A 151 -0.86 24.34 -2.45
CA ALA A 151 -0.92 25.80 -2.49
C ALA A 151 0.18 26.39 -3.41
N LYS A 152 -0.18 27.42 -4.17
CA LYS A 152 0.73 28.08 -5.13
C LYS A 152 1.50 29.25 -4.50
N SER A 153 0.92 29.88 -3.48
CA SER A 153 1.57 30.90 -2.65
C SER A 153 1.19 30.72 -1.18
N MET A 154 1.86 31.47 -0.30
CA MET A 154 1.54 31.54 1.13
C MET A 154 0.33 32.42 1.43
N SER A 155 -0.39 32.91 0.41
CA SER A 155 -1.56 33.78 0.56
C SER A 155 -2.84 32.97 0.71
N ASP A 156 -3.81 33.50 1.47
CA ASP A 156 -5.05 32.78 1.76
C ASP A 156 -5.94 32.54 0.52
N SER A 157 -5.71 33.23 -0.59
CA SER A 157 -6.51 33.11 -1.81
C SER A 157 -6.11 31.95 -2.72
N GLU A 158 -4.93 31.35 -2.53
CA GLU A 158 -4.38 30.30 -3.40
C GLU A 158 -4.18 28.96 -2.66
N HIS A 159 -5.07 28.67 -1.71
CA HIS A 159 -5.14 27.37 -1.08
C HIS A 159 -5.41 26.29 -2.14
N GLY A 160 -4.57 25.25 -2.12
CA GLY A 160 -4.73 24.06 -2.93
C GLY A 160 -6.00 23.27 -2.57
N GLY A 161 -6.21 22.14 -3.22
CA GLY A 161 -7.38 21.29 -2.94
C GLY A 161 -7.38 20.00 -3.73
N VAL A 162 -8.38 19.16 -3.44
CA VAL A 162 -8.57 17.89 -4.13
C VAL A 162 -9.50 18.10 -5.32
N ILE A 163 -9.02 17.79 -6.51
CA ILE A 163 -9.78 17.76 -7.76
C ILE A 163 -10.14 16.31 -8.06
N TYR A 164 -11.44 16.05 -8.19
CA TYR A 164 -11.99 14.72 -8.43
C TYR A 164 -12.21 14.44 -9.93
N PRO A 165 -12.45 13.16 -10.31
CA PRO A 165 -12.65 12.78 -11.71
C PRO A 165 -13.77 13.52 -12.46
N ASP A 166 -14.78 14.01 -11.74
CA ASP A 166 -15.90 14.78 -12.28
C ASP A 166 -15.58 16.29 -12.47
N GLY A 167 -14.35 16.71 -12.16
CA GLY A 167 -13.91 18.10 -12.19
C GLY A 167 -14.29 18.89 -10.94
N SER A 168 -15.00 18.30 -9.96
CA SER A 168 -15.29 18.98 -8.70
C SER A 168 -14.02 19.19 -7.88
N MET A 169 -13.91 20.37 -7.25
CA MET A 169 -12.79 20.72 -6.39
C MET A 169 -13.26 20.89 -4.94
N ASP A 170 -12.57 20.22 -4.02
CA ASP A 170 -12.74 20.35 -2.58
C ASP A 170 -11.49 21.06 -2.01
N LYS A 171 -11.64 22.35 -1.69
CA LYS A 171 -10.53 23.20 -1.20
C LYS A 171 -10.22 23.00 0.29
N ASP A 172 -11.14 22.39 1.02
CA ASP A 172 -10.99 22.17 2.47
C ASP A 172 -10.29 20.84 2.77
N LYS A 173 -10.11 19.98 1.75
CA LYS A 173 -9.43 18.69 1.89
C LYS A 173 -7.96 18.72 1.49
N HIS A 174 -7.14 18.10 2.33
CA HIS A 174 -5.72 17.84 2.07
C HIS A 174 -5.42 16.40 1.62
N ARG A 175 -6.47 15.56 1.52
CA ARG A 175 -6.40 14.20 0.99
C ARG A 175 -7.71 13.85 0.28
N PRO A 176 -7.67 13.02 -0.77
CA PRO A 176 -8.89 12.52 -1.40
C PRO A 176 -9.85 11.84 -0.43
N ASP A 177 -11.11 11.76 -0.84
CA ASP A 177 -12.13 11.02 -0.13
C ASP A 177 -12.39 9.71 -0.88
N TYR A 178 -11.99 8.61 -0.25
CA TYR A 178 -12.12 7.28 -0.84
C TYR A 178 -13.57 6.91 -1.15
N ASN A 179 -14.53 7.24 -0.27
CA ASN A 179 -15.93 6.89 -0.49
C ASN A 179 -16.53 7.71 -1.63
N LYS A 180 -16.13 8.98 -1.77
CA LYS A 180 -16.52 9.80 -2.91
C LYS A 180 -16.03 9.18 -4.23
N LEU A 181 -14.75 8.78 -4.32
CA LEU A 181 -14.19 8.12 -5.52
C LEU A 181 -14.87 6.79 -5.85
N LYS A 182 -15.09 5.97 -4.81
CA LYS A 182 -15.75 4.66 -4.95
C LYS A 182 -17.16 4.79 -5.53
N ASN A 183 -17.90 5.80 -5.12
CA ASN A 183 -19.30 5.97 -5.50
C ASN A 183 -19.49 6.77 -6.81
N MET A 184 -18.42 7.35 -7.37
CA MET A 184 -18.45 7.97 -8.70
C MET A 184 -18.71 6.92 -9.78
N LYS A 185 -19.45 7.32 -10.82
CA LYS A 185 -19.74 6.46 -11.98
C LYS A 185 -18.66 6.61 -13.04
#